data_AF-A0A8S3GS84-F1
#
_entry.id   AF-A0A8S3GS84-F1
#
_cell.length_a   1.000
_cell.length_b   1.000
_cell.length_c   1.000
_cell.angle_alpha   90.00
_cell.angle_beta   90.00
_cell.angle_gamma   90.00
#
_symmetry.space_group_name_H-M   'P 1'
#
loop_
_entity.id
_entity.type
_entity.pdbx_description
1 polymer ?
#
loop_
_entity_poly.entity_id
_entity_poly.type
_entity_poly.pdbx_seq_one_letter_code
_entity_poly.pdbx_strand_id
1 'polypeptide(L)'
;MNNSDSLAQSIIFCKLRSYIFQICLIISRWFIVFACIDRFALTSSKFQFRKFSKPKLPYRAVIIIIFWFIICSYRPIFYEIDGNLCVIVTNMAAALYHSLYVIVGGGTLPAMIMIVCGCLIRRNLAHKQQIRVQFVLGDHH
;
A
#
# COMPACT_ATOMS: atom_id res chain seq x y z
N MET A 1 31.17 -23.82 24.38
CA MET A 1 30.45 -22.54 24.56
C MET A 1 30.59 -21.72 23.28
N ASN A 2 29.65 -21.82 22.33
CA ASN A 2 29.54 -20.87 21.19
C ASN A 2 28.19 -20.98 20.41
N ASN A 3 27.12 -21.53 21.00
CA ASN A 3 25.86 -21.79 20.29
C ASN A 3 24.82 -20.67 20.42
N SER A 4 25.02 -19.75 21.37
CA SER A 4 24.10 -18.64 21.65
C SER A 4 24.21 -17.53 20.61
N ASP A 5 25.41 -17.25 20.10
CA ASP A 5 25.66 -16.12 19.18
C ASP A 5 25.16 -16.42 17.76
N SER A 6 25.28 -17.68 17.31
CA SER A 6 24.78 -18.13 16.01
C SER A 6 23.24 -18.17 15.96
N LEU A 7 22.60 -18.53 17.08
CA LEU A 7 21.15 -18.47 17.23
C LEU A 7 20.65 -17.02 17.20
N ALA A 8 21.27 -16.13 17.98
CA ALA A 8 20.89 -14.71 18.03
C ALA A 8 20.98 -14.04 16.65
N GLN A 9 22.06 -14.29 15.88
CA GLN A 9 22.20 -13.76 14.51
C GLN A 9 21.13 -14.29 13.56
N SER A 10 20.81 -15.58 13.61
CA SER A 10 19.79 -16.21 12.77
C SER A 10 18.39 -15.63 13.04
N ILE A 11 18.09 -15.34 14.31
CA ILE A 11 16.82 -14.76 14.75
C ILE A 11 16.70 -13.29 14.30
N ILE A 12 17.76 -12.50 14.51
CA ILE A 12 17.81 -11.10 14.07
C ILE A 12 17.60 -11.03 12.56
N PHE A 13 18.28 -11.91 11.80
CA PHE A 13 18.11 -11.98 10.36
C PHE A 13 16.70 -12.38 9.94
N CYS A 14 16.09 -13.37 10.60
CA CYS A 14 14.72 -13.80 10.30
C CYS A 14 13.69 -12.68 10.57
N LYS A 15 13.82 -11.99 11.72
CA LYS A 15 12.99 -10.83 12.07
C LYS A 15 13.16 -9.70 11.05
N LEU A 16 14.40 -9.35 10.74
CA LEU A 16 14.73 -8.25 9.83
C LEU A 16 14.23 -8.53 8.40
N ARG A 17 14.45 -9.75 7.89
CA ARG A 17 13.99 -10.16 6.56
C ARG A 17 12.48 -10.07 6.45
N SER A 18 11.75 -10.61 7.43
CA SER A 18 10.28 -10.56 7.45
C SER A 18 9.76 -9.13 7.54
N TYR A 19 10.41 -8.29 8.35
CA TYR A 19 10.10 -6.88 8.50
C TYR A 19 10.29 -6.10 7.19
N ILE A 20 11.47 -6.22 6.56
CA ILE A 20 11.79 -5.55 5.30
C ILE A 20 10.82 -6.00 4.21
N PHE A 21 10.63 -7.31 4.05
CA PHE A 21 9.75 -7.84 3.00
C PHE A 21 8.35 -7.30 3.13
N GLN A 22 7.80 -7.24 4.36
CA GLN A 22 6.45 -6.72 4.52
C GLN A 22 6.34 -5.22 4.34
N ILE A 23 7.32 -4.45 4.78
CA ILE A 23 7.36 -3.00 4.52
C ILE A 23 7.43 -2.74 3.02
N CYS A 24 8.30 -3.43 2.30
CA CYS A 24 8.40 -3.32 0.85
C CYS A 24 7.05 -3.59 0.19
N LEU A 25 6.37 -4.68 0.56
CA LEU A 25 5.04 -5.02 0.01
C LEU A 25 4.00 -3.92 0.26
N ILE A 26 3.97 -3.35 1.46
CA ILE A 26 3.01 -2.30 1.82
C ILE A 26 3.32 -1.02 1.07
N ILE A 27 4.59 -0.59 1.08
CA ILE A 27 5.06 0.59 0.36
C ILE A 27 4.71 0.48 -1.12
N SER A 28 5.00 -0.65 -1.77
CA SER A 28 4.67 -0.89 -3.18
C SER A 28 3.16 -0.74 -3.45
N ARG A 29 2.30 -1.29 -2.59
CA ARG A 29 0.84 -1.19 -2.74
C ARG A 29 0.34 0.24 -2.60
N TRP A 30 0.84 0.98 -1.62
CA TRP A 30 0.48 2.39 -1.43
C TRP A 30 0.98 3.26 -2.58
N PHE A 31 2.17 3.00 -3.13
CA PHE A 31 2.63 3.68 -4.35
C PHE A 31 1.68 3.46 -5.54
N ILE A 32 1.18 2.24 -5.73
CA ILE A 32 0.18 1.96 -6.77
C ILE A 32 -1.10 2.75 -6.51
N VAL A 33 -1.60 2.79 -5.27
CA VAL A 33 -2.77 3.61 -4.90
C VAL A 33 -2.55 5.08 -5.24
N PHE A 34 -1.42 5.66 -4.87
CA PHE A 34 -1.10 7.05 -5.20
C PHE A 34 -1.02 7.29 -6.71
N ALA A 35 -0.42 6.36 -7.46
CA ALA A 35 -0.39 6.42 -8.92
C ALA A 35 -1.79 6.35 -9.54
N CYS A 36 -2.69 5.51 -9.00
CA CYS A 36 -4.09 5.45 -9.42
C CYS A 36 -4.83 6.77 -9.13
N ILE A 37 -4.61 7.38 -7.97
CA ILE A 37 -5.21 8.67 -7.62
C ILE A 37 -4.71 9.78 -8.55
N ASP A 38 -3.41 9.81 -8.84
CA ASP A 38 -2.81 10.76 -9.77
C ASP A 38 -3.40 10.62 -11.18
N ARG A 39 -3.47 9.39 -11.71
CA ARG A 39 -4.11 9.11 -13.01
C ARG A 39 -5.59 9.50 -13.02
N PHE A 40 -6.31 9.28 -11.92
CA PHE A 40 -7.70 9.72 -11.80
C PHE A 40 -7.83 11.24 -11.85
N ALA A 41 -6.96 11.97 -11.12
CA ALA A 41 -6.94 13.43 -11.12
C ALA A 41 -6.63 14.01 -12.50
N LEU A 42 -5.75 13.35 -13.27
CA LEU A 42 -5.44 13.73 -14.67
C LEU A 42 -6.60 13.45 -15.64
N THR A 43 -7.35 12.36 -15.43
CA THR A 43 -8.44 11.95 -16.33
C THR A 43 -9.72 12.76 -16.07
N SER A 44 -9.96 13.19 -14.84
CA SER A 44 -11.14 13.98 -14.48
C SER A 44 -11.03 15.42 -14.99
N SER A 45 -12.00 15.83 -15.82
CA SER A 45 -12.03 17.19 -16.41
C SER A 45 -12.40 18.30 -15.42
N LYS A 46 -12.71 17.97 -14.16
CA LYS A 46 -13.13 18.97 -13.17
C LYS A 46 -11.90 19.65 -12.58
N PHE A 47 -11.87 20.99 -12.68
CA PHE A 47 -10.79 21.86 -12.20
C PHE A 47 -10.43 21.66 -10.71
N GLN A 48 -11.41 21.24 -9.89
CA GLN A 48 -11.25 20.91 -8.47
C GLN A 48 -10.26 19.75 -8.24
N PHE A 49 -10.30 18.68 -9.06
CA PHE A 49 -9.38 17.54 -8.93
C PHE A 49 -8.00 17.84 -9.50
N ARG A 50 -7.92 18.67 -10.55
CA ARG A 50 -6.65 19.14 -11.11
C ARG A 50 -5.85 20.01 -10.12
N LYS A 51 -6.53 20.76 -9.26
CA LYS A 51 -5.91 21.53 -8.16
C LYS A 51 -5.43 20.63 -7.01
N PHE A 52 -6.03 19.45 -6.85
CA PHE A 52 -5.59 18.43 -5.89
C PHE A 52 -4.30 17.70 -6.34
N SER A 53 -4.05 17.68 -7.66
CA SER A 53 -2.81 17.23 -8.30
C SER A 53 -1.64 18.24 -8.18
N LYS A 54 -1.78 19.29 -7.37
CA LYS A 54 -0.66 20.18 -7.01
C LYS A 54 0.33 19.43 -6.09
N PRO A 55 1.61 19.85 -5.97
CA PRO A 55 2.74 19.11 -5.38
C PRO A 55 2.63 18.65 -3.91
N LYS A 56 1.45 18.72 -3.29
CA LYS A 56 1.18 18.25 -1.92
C LYS A 56 0.82 16.76 -1.86
N LEU A 57 0.43 16.13 -2.97
CA LEU A 57 0.16 14.69 -3.04
C LEU A 57 1.38 13.82 -2.65
N PRO A 58 2.59 14.05 -3.20
CA PRO A 58 3.77 13.28 -2.80
C PRO A 58 4.11 13.48 -1.32
N TYR A 59 3.91 14.69 -0.78
CA TYR A 59 4.15 14.96 0.64
C TYR A 59 3.18 14.17 1.54
N ARG A 60 1.90 14.09 1.15
CA ARG A 60 0.90 13.26 1.86
C ARG A 60 1.22 11.77 1.75
N ALA A 61 1.73 11.32 0.59
CA ALA A 61 2.16 9.94 0.41
C ALA A 61 3.32 9.57 1.35
N VAL A 62 4.31 10.45 1.47
CA VAL A 62 5.45 10.27 2.39
C VAL A 62 4.97 10.21 3.85
N ILE A 63 4.06 11.09 4.27
CA ILE A 63 3.51 11.06 5.64
C ILE A 63 2.80 9.73 5.92
N ILE A 64 1.99 9.25 4.98
CA ILE A 64 1.29 7.96 5.10
C ILE A 64 2.30 6.81 5.18
N ILE A 65 3.35 6.83 4.36
CA ILE A 65 4.43 5.82 4.37
C ILE A 65 5.16 5.82 5.72
N ILE A 66 5.53 7.00 6.26
CA ILE A 66 6.20 7.12 7.56
C ILE A 66 5.31 6.61 8.69
N PHE A 67 4.02 6.96 8.67
CA PHE A 67 3.04 6.47 9.63
C PHE A 67 2.94 4.93 9.60
N TRP A 68 2.89 4.34 8.41
CA TRP A 68 2.90 2.89 8.24
C TRP A 68 4.22 2.26 8.72
N PHE A 69 5.35 2.91 8.51
CA PHE A 69 6.65 2.43 8.97
C PHE A 69 6.71 2.32 10.50
N ILE A 70 6.18 3.32 11.22
CA ILE A 70 6.08 3.33 12.68
C ILE A 70 5.20 2.18 13.18
N ILE A 71 4.03 1.97 12.55
CA ILE A 71 3.11 0.87 12.89
C ILE A 71 3.75 -0.50 12.58
N CYS A 72 4.49 -0.62 11.48
CA CYS A 72 5.18 -1.87 11.14
C CYS A 72 6.26 -2.20 12.17
N SER A 73 6.95 -1.19 12.71
CA SER A 73 8.04 -1.33 13.68
C SER A 73 7.61 -2.01 14.99
N TYR A 74 6.31 -2.00 15.30
CA TYR A 74 5.78 -2.66 16.49
C TYR A 74 5.70 -4.19 16.38
N ARG A 75 5.72 -4.77 15.16
CA ARG A 75 5.65 -6.23 14.96
C ARG A 75 6.86 -7.06 15.43
N PRO A 76 8.12 -6.66 15.20
CA PRO A 76 9.28 -7.45 15.63
C PRO A 76 9.35 -7.71 17.15
N ILE A 77 8.58 -6.97 17.95
CA ILE A 77 8.47 -7.11 19.40
C ILE A 77 7.78 -8.43 19.81
N PHE A 78 6.88 -8.98 18.99
CA PHE A 78 6.11 -10.20 19.33
C PHE A 78 6.71 -11.53 18.83
N TYR A 79 7.94 -11.50 18.34
CA TYR A 79 8.62 -12.72 17.91
C TYR A 79 9.49 -13.25 19.06
N GLU A 80 9.21 -14.48 19.50
CA GLU A 80 9.96 -15.19 20.53
C GLU A 80 10.49 -16.51 19.93
N ILE A 81 11.41 -17.15 20.61
CA ILE A 81 12.16 -18.30 20.08
C ILE A 81 11.55 -19.55 20.70
N ASP A 82 10.98 -20.44 19.88
CA ASP A 82 10.54 -21.74 20.34
C ASP A 82 11.38 -22.82 19.62
N GLY A 83 12.32 -23.42 20.34
CA GLY A 83 13.07 -24.61 19.93
C GLY A 83 13.76 -24.59 18.55
N ASN A 84 14.43 -23.49 18.17
CA ASN A 84 15.07 -23.20 16.85
C ASN A 84 14.16 -22.66 15.73
N LEU A 85 12.86 -22.57 15.93
CA LEU A 85 11.95 -21.98 14.94
C LEU A 85 11.60 -20.54 15.32
N CYS A 86 11.61 -19.66 14.33
CA CYS A 86 11.17 -18.28 14.51
C CYS A 86 9.64 -18.26 14.43
N VAL A 87 8.99 -18.47 15.58
CA VAL A 87 7.54 -18.55 15.69
C VAL A 87 7.00 -17.24 16.27
N ILE A 88 5.87 -16.79 15.74
CA ILE A 88 5.16 -15.63 16.29
C ILE A 88 4.55 -16.07 17.62
N VAL A 89 4.78 -15.32 18.70
CA VAL A 89 4.08 -15.61 19.96
C VAL A 89 2.60 -15.44 19.72
N THR A 90 1.86 -16.54 19.80
CA THR A 90 0.41 -16.61 19.64
C THR A 90 -0.28 -16.09 20.89
N ASN A 91 -0.01 -14.83 21.24
CA ASN A 91 -0.78 -14.09 22.22
C ASN A 91 -2.06 -13.55 21.56
N MET A 92 -3.18 -13.56 22.29
CA MET A 92 -4.46 -13.03 21.80
C MET A 92 -4.34 -11.57 21.32
N ALA A 93 -3.54 -10.75 22.00
CA ALA A 93 -3.24 -9.39 21.59
C ALA A 93 -2.47 -9.31 20.27
N ALA A 94 -1.52 -10.23 20.04
CA ALA A 94 -0.75 -10.28 18.79
C ALA A 94 -1.63 -10.74 17.61
N ALA A 95 -2.55 -11.67 17.83
CA ALA A 95 -3.52 -12.10 16.82
C ALA A 95 -4.46 -10.97 16.41
N LEU A 96 -5.04 -10.24 17.39
CA LEU A 96 -5.89 -9.07 17.13
C LEU A 96 -5.13 -7.98 16.38
N TYR A 97 -3.89 -7.68 16.80
CA TYR A 97 -3.03 -6.73 16.12
C TYR A 97 -2.74 -7.16 14.68
N HIS A 98 -2.44 -8.44 14.45
CA HIS A 98 -2.19 -8.97 13.12
C HIS A 98 -3.42 -8.85 12.22
N SER A 99 -4.62 -9.20 12.71
CA SER A 99 -5.86 -9.07 11.95
C SER A 99 -6.16 -7.63 11.57
N LEU A 100 -6.09 -6.69 12.52
CA LEU A 100 -6.28 -5.25 12.24
C LEU A 100 -5.24 -4.75 11.24
N TYR A 101 -3.99 -5.14 11.41
CA TYR A 101 -2.92 -4.78 10.51
C TYR A 101 -3.14 -5.32 9.09
N VAL A 102 -3.61 -6.56 8.94
CA VAL A 102 -3.87 -7.15 7.61
C VAL A 102 -5.03 -6.44 6.92
N ILE A 103 -6.07 -6.07 7.66
CA ILE A 103 -7.24 -5.37 7.12
C ILE A 103 -6.85 -3.95 6.68
N VAL A 104 -6.16 -3.19 7.54
CA VAL A 104 -5.87 -1.77 7.28
C VAL A 104 -4.63 -1.59 6.40
N GLY A 105 -3.55 -2.31 6.69
CA GLY A 105 -2.26 -2.20 5.99
C GLY A 105 -1.98 -3.32 4.99
N GLY A 106 -2.44 -4.54 5.29
CA GLY A 106 -2.08 -5.76 4.57
C GLY A 106 -2.82 -6.01 3.26
N GLY A 107 -3.81 -5.22 2.86
CA GLY A 107 -4.32 -5.27 1.49
C GLY A 107 -5.75 -4.78 1.25
N THR A 108 -6.66 -4.92 2.21
CA THR A 108 -8.09 -4.66 1.95
C THR A 108 -8.34 -3.20 1.61
N LEU A 109 -7.89 -2.28 2.46
CA LEU A 109 -8.09 -0.85 2.26
C LEU A 109 -7.43 -0.31 0.96
N PRO A 110 -6.14 -0.58 0.68
CA PRO A 110 -5.54 -0.15 -0.59
C PRO A 110 -6.19 -0.81 -1.81
N ALA A 111 -6.60 -2.08 -1.74
CA ALA A 111 -7.31 -2.74 -2.83
C ALA A 111 -8.66 -2.08 -3.12
N MET A 112 -9.45 -1.75 -2.10
CA MET A 112 -10.73 -1.05 -2.26
C MET A 112 -10.52 0.31 -2.93
N ILE A 113 -9.51 1.08 -2.51
CA ILE A 113 -9.19 2.38 -3.13
C ILE A 113 -8.77 2.18 -4.60
N MET A 114 -7.89 1.22 -4.90
CA MET A 114 -7.48 0.93 -6.28
C MET A 114 -8.66 0.54 -7.17
N ILE A 115 -9.58 -0.30 -6.67
CA ILE A 115 -10.77 -0.73 -7.42
C ILE A 115 -11.65 0.48 -7.72
N VAL A 116 -11.95 1.30 -6.71
CA VAL A 116 -12.78 2.51 -6.87
C VAL A 116 -12.14 3.49 -7.86
N CYS A 117 -10.84 3.79 -7.69
CA CYS A 117 -10.10 4.65 -8.62
C CYS A 117 -10.07 4.06 -10.03
N GLY A 118 -9.84 2.76 -10.18
CA GLY A 118 -9.82 2.07 -11.47
C GLY A 118 -11.16 2.10 -12.18
N CYS A 119 -12.27 1.88 -11.47
CA CYS A 119 -13.63 2.01 -11.99
C CYS A 119 -13.91 3.44 -12.45
N LEU A 120 -13.54 4.44 -11.65
CA LEU A 120 -13.70 5.85 -11.99
C LEU A 120 -12.86 6.25 -13.20
N ILE A 121 -11.60 5.82 -13.30
CA ILE A 121 -10.73 6.08 -14.47
C ILE A 121 -11.36 5.47 -15.72
N ARG A 122 -11.79 4.21 -15.67
CA ARG A 122 -12.44 3.54 -16.81
C ARG A 122 -13.68 4.29 -17.29
N ARG A 123 -14.55 4.73 -16.36
CA ARG A 123 -15.74 5.53 -16.69
C ARG A 123 -15.38 6.87 -17.36
N ASN A 124 -14.42 7.60 -16.81
CA ASN A 124 -14.00 8.88 -17.39
C ASN A 124 -13.32 8.72 -18.76
N LEU A 125 -12.54 7.65 -18.93
CA LEU A 125 -11.87 7.36 -20.20
C LEU A 125 -12.87 6.94 -21.28
N ALA A 126 -13.82 6.07 -20.96
CA ALA A 126 -14.89 5.65 -21.88
C ALA A 126 -15.71 6.85 -22.38
N HIS A 127 -16.07 7.77 -21.48
CA HIS A 127 -16.79 9.00 -21.84
C HIS A 127 -15.95 9.92 -22.75
N LYS A 128 -14.65 10.09 -22.48
CA LYS A 128 -13.75 10.87 -23.35
C LYS A 128 -13.55 10.23 -24.72
N GLN A 129 -13.47 8.90 -24.79
CA GLN A 129 -13.37 8.18 -26.06
C GLN A 129 -14.62 8.35 -26.91
N GLN A 130 -15.82 8.24 -26.32
CA GLN A 130 -17.08 8.46 -27.02
C GLN A 130 -17.20 9.86 -27.62
N ILE A 131 -16.81 10.91 -26.86
CA ILE A 131 -16.78 12.28 -27.37
C ILE A 131 -15.81 12.41 -28.55
N ARG A 132 -14.59 11.86 -28.45
CA ARG A 132 -13.62 11.92 -29.56
C ARG A 132 -14.14 11.23 -30.83
N VAL A 133 -14.78 10.07 -30.70
CA VAL A 133 -15.35 9.34 -31.84
C VAL A 133 -16.47 10.15 -32.49
N GLN A 134 -17.32 10.82 -31.71
CA GLN A 134 -18.37 11.71 -32.23
C GLN A 134 -17.80 12.89 -33.02
N PHE A 135 -16.73 13.53 -32.56
CA PHE A 135 -16.07 14.61 -33.31
C PHE A 135 -15.49 14.14 -34.65
N VAL A 136 -14.79 13.00 -34.66
CA VAL A 136 -14.19 12.46 -35.90
C VAL A 136 -15.26 12.05 -36.93
N LEU A 137 -16.42 11.56 -36.48
CA LEU A 137 -17.54 11.23 -37.37
C LEU A 137 -18.34 12.46 -37.81
N GLY A 138 -18.30 13.56 -37.06
CA GLY A 138 -18.96 14.82 -37.40
C GLY A 138 -18.21 15.67 -38.45
N ASP A 139 -16.90 15.48 -38.59
CA ASP A 139 -16.07 16.17 -39.61
C ASP A 139 -16.22 15.58 -41.04
N HIS A 140 -17.00 14.51 -41.20
CA HIS A 140 -17.23 13.84 -42.50
C HIS A 140 -18.58 14.18 -43.16
N HIS A 141 -19.30 15.19 -42.66
CA HIS A 141 -20.60 15.63 -43.17
C HIS A 141 -20.58 17.13 -43.48
#